data_AF-A0A4Y3FZZ7-F1
#
_entry.id   AF-A0A4Y3FZZ7-F1
#
_cell.length_a   1.000
_cell.length_b   1.000
_cell.length_c   1.000
_cell.angle_alpha   90.00
_cell.angle_beta   90.00
_cell.angle_gamma   90.00
#
_symmetry.space_group_name_H-M   'P 1'
#
loop_
_entity.id
_entity.type
_entity.pdbx_description
1 polymer ?
#
loop_
_entity_poly.entity_id
_entity_poly.type
_entity_poly.pdbx_seq_one_letter_code
_entity_poly.pdbx_strand_id
1 'polypeptide(L)'
;MAQGVPVELDELLEEIEKVTAFALDVLNNNKPDLFIVAYTALDKLSHLHWGEDILVDFYEKIDIALGKLIAYDDEVIVISDHGFCDYDSAPVRTLPERTPKGKIKGDHHPEAIIIRKNVKCYIEQPVDVFKYIKKRFLGDLNG
;
A
#
# COMPACT_ATOMS: atom_id res chain seq x y z
N MET A 1 9.09 -16.51 7.82
CA MET A 1 10.37 -16.16 7.16
C MET A 1 10.04 -15.07 6.16
N ALA A 2 10.53 -13.84 6.39
CA ALA A 2 10.34 -12.75 5.44
C ALA A 2 11.08 -13.11 4.15
N GLN A 3 10.33 -13.42 3.09
CA GLN A 3 10.91 -13.70 1.78
C GLN A 3 11.59 -12.43 1.30
N GLY A 4 12.89 -12.56 1.02
CA GLY A 4 13.75 -11.48 0.56
C GLY A 4 13.10 -10.73 -0.60
N VAL A 5 12.98 -9.43 -0.40
CA VAL A 5 12.39 -8.48 -1.31
C VAL A 5 12.97 -8.64 -2.73
N PRO A 6 12.16 -8.79 -3.79
CA PRO A 6 12.62 -8.68 -5.17
C PRO A 6 13.10 -7.26 -5.45
N VAL A 7 14.21 -7.10 -6.17
CA VAL A 7 14.85 -5.78 -6.41
C VAL A 7 15.39 -5.68 -7.83
N GLU A 8 14.71 -6.30 -8.78
CA GLU A 8 14.84 -5.84 -10.16
C GLU A 8 13.70 -4.86 -10.37
N LEU A 9 14.02 -3.62 -10.77
CA LEU A 9 13.01 -2.55 -10.93
C LEU A 9 11.88 -3.00 -11.88
N ASP A 10 12.23 -3.78 -12.90
CA ASP A 10 11.27 -4.36 -13.85
C ASP A 10 10.29 -5.33 -13.17
N GLU A 11 10.73 -6.11 -12.19
CA GLU A 11 9.84 -7.01 -11.43
C GLU A 11 8.85 -6.24 -10.57
N LEU A 12 9.30 -5.14 -9.95
CA LEU A 12 8.43 -4.27 -9.15
C LEU A 12 7.39 -3.55 -10.02
N LEU A 13 7.80 -3.09 -11.21
CA LEU A 13 6.89 -2.50 -12.17
C LEU A 13 5.86 -3.54 -12.66
N GLU A 14 6.33 -4.74 -13.02
CA GLU A 14 5.46 -5.83 -13.46
C GLU A 14 4.47 -6.25 -12.34
N GLU A 15 4.88 -6.22 -11.07
CA GLU A 15 3.99 -6.45 -9.93
C GLU A 15 2.86 -5.41 -9.89
N ILE A 16 3.18 -4.11 -10.00
CA ILE A 16 2.20 -3.03 -10.02
C ILE A 16 1.22 -3.21 -11.19
N GLU A 17 1.73 -3.52 -12.38
CA GLU A 17 0.93 -3.71 -13.58
C GLU A 17 0.01 -4.92 -13.47
N LYS A 18 0.52 -6.08 -13.01
CA LYS A 18 -0.26 -7.31 -12.84
C LYS A 18 -1.35 -7.16 -11.80
N VAL A 19 -1.05 -6.58 -10.64
CA VAL A 19 -2.03 -6.33 -9.58
C VAL A 19 -3.14 -5.41 -10.09
N THR A 20 -2.77 -4.33 -10.79
CA THR A 20 -3.74 -3.38 -11.35
C THR A 20 -4.59 -4.00 -12.45
N ALA A 21 -3.98 -4.75 -13.38
CA ALA A 21 -4.69 -5.41 -14.47
C ALA A 21 -5.68 -6.44 -13.94
N PHE A 22 -5.28 -7.25 -12.96
CA PHE A 22 -6.17 -8.22 -12.32
C PHE A 22 -7.32 -7.52 -11.58
N ALA A 23 -7.02 -6.43 -10.86
CA ALA A 23 -8.04 -5.63 -10.19
C ALA A 23 -9.09 -5.07 -11.16
N LEU A 24 -8.65 -4.52 -12.30
CA LEU A 24 -9.53 -4.01 -13.35
C LEU A 24 -10.37 -5.12 -13.98
N ASP A 25 -9.79 -6.30 -14.23
CA ASP A 25 -10.53 -7.46 -14.76
C ASP A 25 -11.66 -7.88 -13.79
N VAL A 26 -11.36 -7.98 -12.49
CA VAL A 26 -12.37 -8.30 -11.47
C VAL A 26 -13.48 -7.25 -11.44
N LEU A 27 -13.14 -5.96 -11.42
CA LEU A 27 -14.11 -4.85 -11.36
C LEU A 27 -14.95 -4.69 -12.64
N ASN A 28 -14.42 -5.08 -13.80
CA ASN A 28 -15.15 -5.05 -15.07
C ASN A 28 -16.15 -6.21 -15.19
N ASN A 29 -15.81 -7.38 -14.63
CA ASN A 29 -16.60 -8.59 -14.75
C ASN A 29 -17.49 -8.88 -13.52
N ASN A 30 -17.27 -8.20 -12.40
CA ASN A 30 -17.98 -8.41 -11.15
C ASN A 30 -18.35 -7.06 -10.51
N LYS A 31 -19.29 -7.10 -9.55
CA LYS A 31 -19.66 -5.95 -8.72
C LYS A 31 -19.63 -6.35 -7.25
N PRO A 32 -18.43 -6.46 -6.66
CA PRO A 32 -18.29 -6.81 -5.24
C PRO A 32 -18.83 -5.67 -4.35
N ASP A 33 -19.42 -6.02 -3.21
CA ASP A 33 -19.83 -5.04 -2.20
C ASP A 33 -18.62 -4.35 -1.53
N LEU A 34 -17.48 -5.06 -1.46
CA LEU A 34 -16.20 -4.57 -0.96
C LEU A 34 -15.07 -5.13 -1.84
N PHE A 35 -14.20 -4.26 -2.31
CA PHE A 35 -13.01 -4.65 -3.07
C PHE A 35 -11.76 -3.97 -2.48
N ILE A 36 -10.71 -4.75 -2.27
CA ILE A 36 -9.46 -4.29 -1.67
C ILE A 36 -8.31 -4.69 -2.59
N VAL A 37 -7.47 -3.73 -2.93
CA VAL A 37 -6.23 -3.91 -3.69
C VAL A 37 -5.07 -3.45 -2.83
N ALA A 38 -4.01 -4.25 -2.73
CA ALA A 38 -2.81 -3.95 -1.97
C ALA A 38 -1.59 -3.96 -2.88
N TYR A 39 -0.74 -2.93 -2.75
CA TYR A 39 0.52 -2.81 -3.47
C TYR A 39 1.67 -2.90 -2.48
N THR A 40 2.66 -3.75 -2.75
CA THR A 40 3.84 -3.92 -1.89
C THR A 40 5.14 -3.40 -2.52
N ALA A 41 5.10 -3.00 -3.79
CA ALA A 41 6.28 -2.60 -4.55
C ALA A 41 7.02 -1.38 -3.95
N LEU A 42 6.28 -0.38 -3.44
CA LEU A 42 6.90 0.80 -2.82
C LEU A 42 7.63 0.49 -1.52
N ASP A 43 7.08 -0.42 -0.69
CA ASP A 43 7.73 -0.87 0.55
C ASP A 43 9.08 -1.53 0.24
N LYS A 44 9.04 -2.49 -0.68
CA LYS A 44 10.20 -3.21 -1.20
C LYS A 44 11.28 -2.27 -1.76
N LEU A 45 10.88 -1.32 -2.59
CA LEU A 45 11.78 -0.33 -3.20
C LEU A 45 12.38 0.60 -2.15
N SER A 46 11.56 1.09 -1.23
CA SER A 46 11.96 2.07 -0.20
C SER A 46 13.03 1.51 0.73
N HIS A 47 13.00 0.21 1.05
CA HIS A 47 14.08 -0.38 1.83
C HIS A 47 15.47 -0.22 1.21
N LEU A 48 15.59 -0.22 -0.12
CA LEU A 48 16.89 -0.25 -0.81
C LEU A 48 17.27 1.06 -1.49
N HIS A 49 16.26 1.87 -1.84
CA HIS A 49 16.42 3.12 -2.59
C HIS A 49 15.91 4.34 -1.83
N TRP A 50 15.79 4.26 -0.49
CA TRP A 50 15.42 5.41 0.32
C TRP A 50 16.30 6.62 0.07
N GLY A 51 15.65 7.78 -0.15
CA GLY A 51 16.31 9.04 -0.46
C GLY A 51 16.79 9.19 -1.91
N GLU A 52 16.43 8.25 -2.80
CA GLU A 52 16.77 8.33 -4.23
C GLU A 52 15.57 8.73 -5.09
N ASP A 53 15.84 9.44 -6.20
CA ASP A 53 14.82 9.96 -7.12
C ASP A 53 13.93 8.86 -7.74
N ILE A 54 14.44 7.63 -7.88
CA ILE A 54 13.67 6.48 -8.40
C ILE A 54 12.41 6.18 -7.59
N LEU A 55 12.37 6.57 -6.30
CA LEU A 55 11.16 6.44 -5.50
C LEU A 55 10.03 7.31 -6.04
N VAL A 56 10.34 8.53 -6.49
CA VAL A 56 9.34 9.45 -7.07
C VAL A 56 8.75 8.83 -8.32
N ASP A 57 9.59 8.25 -9.19
CA ASP A 57 9.12 7.57 -10.41
C ASP A 57 8.13 6.44 -10.08
N PHE A 58 8.38 5.66 -9.03
CA PHE A 58 7.48 4.60 -8.60
C PHE A 58 6.22 5.10 -7.88
N TYR A 59 6.31 6.20 -7.13
CA TYR A 59 5.12 6.88 -6.61
C TYR A 59 4.20 7.33 -7.76
N GLU A 60 4.76 7.86 -8.85
CA GLU A 60 3.98 8.21 -10.05
C GLU A 60 3.34 6.97 -10.71
N LYS A 61 4.03 5.81 -10.74
CA LYS A 61 3.43 4.56 -11.25
C LYS A 61 2.25 4.11 -10.41
N ILE A 62 2.37 4.18 -9.09
CA ILE A 62 1.29 3.86 -8.16
C ILE A 62 0.14 4.86 -8.32
N ASP A 63 0.40 6.16 -8.45
CA ASP A 63 -0.63 7.17 -8.67
C ASP A 63 -1.44 6.89 -9.96
N ILE A 64 -0.76 6.58 -11.06
CA ILE A 64 -1.41 6.17 -12.32
C ILE A 64 -2.26 4.90 -12.12
N ALA A 65 -1.76 3.91 -11.37
CA ALA A 65 -2.50 2.70 -11.06
C ALA A 65 -3.75 2.97 -10.23
N LEU A 66 -3.61 3.76 -9.15
CA LEU A 66 -4.72 4.19 -8.29
C LEU A 66 -5.76 4.97 -9.10
N GLY A 67 -5.33 5.89 -9.96
CA GLY A 67 -6.21 6.69 -10.83
C GLY A 67 -7.16 5.83 -11.68
N LYS A 68 -6.70 4.66 -12.15
CA LYS A 68 -7.54 3.70 -12.89
C LYS A 68 -8.61 3.05 -12.00
N LEU A 69 -8.26 2.74 -10.74
CA LEU A 69 -9.14 2.02 -9.82
C LEU A 69 -10.15 2.95 -9.14
N ILE A 70 -9.75 4.14 -8.70
CA ILE A 70 -10.62 5.10 -7.99
C ILE A 70 -11.75 5.65 -8.86
N ALA A 71 -11.69 5.45 -10.18
CA ALA A 71 -12.75 5.81 -11.12
C ALA A 71 -13.97 4.88 -11.06
N TYR A 72 -13.83 3.68 -10.49
CA TYR A 72 -14.90 2.68 -10.42
C TYR A 72 -15.92 2.94 -9.31
N ASP A 73 -15.54 3.70 -8.28
CA ASP A 73 -16.41 3.99 -7.12
C ASP A 73 -16.32 5.45 -6.68
N ASP A 74 -17.37 5.89 -6.02
CA ASP A 74 -17.44 7.19 -5.38
C ASP A 74 -17.00 7.12 -3.91
N GLU A 75 -17.19 5.99 -3.22
CA GLU A 75 -16.71 5.72 -1.86
C GLU A 75 -15.35 4.99 -1.91
N VAL A 76 -14.26 5.73 -1.71
CA VAL A 76 -12.89 5.18 -1.79
C VAL A 76 -12.09 5.52 -0.54
N ILE A 77 -11.30 4.56 -0.07
CA ILE A 77 -10.26 4.77 0.96
C ILE A 77 -8.93 4.27 0.38
N VAL A 78 -7.92 5.14 0.37
CA VAL A 78 -6.53 4.78 0.11
C VAL A 78 -5.78 4.91 1.44
N ILE A 79 -5.16 3.84 1.89
CA ILE A 79 -4.38 3.82 3.14
C ILE A 79 -3.00 3.23 2.91
N SER A 80 -2.05 3.69 3.71
CA SER A 80 -0.83 2.96 4.02
C SER A 80 -0.94 2.40 5.44
N ASP A 81 -0.20 1.35 5.76
CA ASP A 81 -0.05 0.84 7.13
C ASP A 81 1.12 1.53 7.87
N HIS A 82 2.12 2.04 7.15
CA HIS A 82 3.21 2.86 7.67
C HIS A 82 3.79 3.82 6.62
N GLY A 83 4.77 4.62 7.04
CA GLY A 83 5.61 5.45 6.19
C GLY A 83 7.05 4.91 6.17
N PHE A 84 7.98 5.75 5.73
CA PHE A 84 9.41 5.42 5.69
C PHE A 84 10.27 6.56 6.22
N CYS A 85 11.44 6.20 6.74
CA CYS A 85 12.49 7.10 7.19
C CYS A 85 13.86 6.48 6.91
N ASP A 86 14.93 7.26 7.12
CA ASP A 86 16.30 6.75 7.01
C ASP A 86 16.45 5.53 7.90
N TYR A 87 17.22 4.53 7.46
CA TYR A 87 17.51 3.35 8.25
C TYR A 87 17.87 3.82 9.66
N ASP A 88 18.99 4.49 9.90
CA ASP A 88 19.47 4.83 11.25
C ASP A 88 18.46 5.57 12.17
N SER A 89 17.43 6.21 11.61
CA SER A 89 16.37 6.94 12.32
C SER A 89 15.13 6.10 12.69
N ALA A 90 14.98 4.91 12.10
CA ALA A 90 13.79 4.08 12.31
C ALA A 90 13.66 3.57 13.76
N PRO A 91 12.45 3.64 14.35
CA PRO A 91 12.22 3.22 15.74
C PRO A 91 12.39 1.71 15.94
N VAL A 92 12.15 0.92 14.89
CA VAL A 92 12.31 -0.53 14.88
C VAL A 92 13.02 -0.94 13.60
N ARG A 93 14.01 -1.85 13.76
CA ARG A 93 14.71 -2.51 12.65
C ARG A 93 13.90 -3.69 12.16
N THR A 94 13.25 -3.55 11.01
CA THR A 94 12.48 -4.64 10.41
C THR A 94 13.40 -5.60 9.65
N LEU A 95 14.49 -5.08 9.09
CA LEU A 95 15.46 -5.83 8.29
C LEU A 95 16.90 -5.64 8.80
N PRO A 96 17.78 -6.65 8.60
CA PRO A 96 19.21 -6.48 8.85
C PRO A 96 19.80 -5.43 7.90
N GLU A 97 20.81 -4.70 8.35
CA GLU A 97 21.44 -3.61 7.58
C GLU A 97 21.92 -4.05 6.19
N ARG A 98 22.30 -5.33 6.04
CA ARG A 98 22.70 -5.92 4.77
C ARG A 98 21.84 -7.14 4.45
N THR A 99 21.42 -7.21 3.20
CA THR A 99 20.79 -8.38 2.58
C THR A 99 21.64 -8.85 1.40
N PRO A 100 21.37 -10.04 0.82
CA PRO A 100 22.02 -10.46 -0.42
C PRO A 100 21.86 -9.48 -1.59
N LYS A 101 20.86 -8.59 -1.54
CA LYS A 101 20.55 -7.60 -2.57
C LYS A 101 21.18 -6.22 -2.34
N GLY A 102 21.73 -5.95 -1.16
CA GLY A 102 22.40 -4.67 -0.90
C GLY A 102 22.30 -4.21 0.56
N LYS A 103 22.76 -2.98 0.79
CA LYS A 103 22.59 -2.28 2.06
C LYS A 103 21.17 -1.68 2.12
N ILE A 104 20.47 -1.89 3.22
CA ILE A 104 19.19 -1.25 3.51
C ILE A 104 19.43 0.24 3.80
N LYS A 105 18.67 1.11 3.13
CA LYS A 105 18.77 2.58 3.23
C LYS A 105 17.61 3.20 3.99
N GLY A 106 16.41 2.61 3.89
CA GLY A 106 15.20 3.06 4.58
C GLY A 106 14.54 1.96 5.38
N ASP A 107 13.80 2.36 6.39
CA ASP A 107 12.99 1.47 7.22
C ASP A 107 11.75 2.22 7.75
N HIS A 108 10.86 1.51 8.42
CA HIS A 108 9.49 1.95 8.63
C HIS A 108 9.42 3.16 9.57
N HIS A 109 8.66 4.18 9.16
CA HIS A 109 8.22 5.27 10.02
C HIS A 109 6.77 5.01 10.44
N PRO A 110 6.36 5.25 11.69
CA PRO A 110 5.00 4.95 12.16
C PRO A 110 3.91 5.83 11.54
N GLU A 111 4.28 6.96 10.92
CA GLU A 111 3.31 7.82 10.24
C GLU A 111 2.83 7.19 8.94
N ALA A 112 1.56 6.82 8.92
CA ALA A 112 0.88 6.33 7.72
C ALA A 112 0.09 7.45 7.03
N ILE A 113 -0.37 7.18 5.82
CA ILE A 113 -1.23 8.08 5.04
C ILE A 113 -2.63 7.50 4.98
N ILE A 114 -3.61 8.38 5.06
CA ILE A 114 -5.00 8.09 4.72
C ILE A 114 -5.59 9.17 3.81
N ILE A 115 -6.17 8.72 2.71
CA ILE A 115 -6.93 9.55 1.77
C ILE A 115 -8.31 8.92 1.63
N ARG A 116 -9.36 9.74 1.70
CA ARG A 116 -10.74 9.30 1.61
C ARG A 116 -11.54 10.15 0.63
N LYS A 117 -12.41 9.49 -0.14
CA LYS A 117 -13.36 10.08 -1.08
C LYS A 117 -14.76 9.63 -0.71
N ASN A 118 -15.65 10.58 -0.40
CA ASN A 118 -17.06 10.38 0.00
C ASN A 118 -17.33 9.37 1.14
N VAL A 119 -16.31 8.99 1.89
CA VAL A 119 -16.43 8.12 3.08
C VAL A 119 -16.77 8.98 4.30
N LYS A 120 -17.92 8.69 4.91
CA LYS A 120 -18.49 9.51 6.01
C LYS A 120 -17.91 9.22 7.40
N CYS A 121 -17.19 8.10 7.58
CA CYS A 121 -16.58 7.80 8.87
C CYS A 121 -15.33 8.64 9.10
N TYR A 122 -15.09 8.97 10.37
CA TYR A 122 -13.79 9.46 10.82
C TYR A 122 -12.85 8.25 10.98
N ILE A 123 -11.64 8.38 10.46
CA ILE A 123 -10.61 7.34 10.52
C ILE A 123 -9.38 8.00 11.13
N GLU A 124 -9.06 7.63 12.38
CA GLU A 124 -7.91 8.16 13.12
C GLU A 124 -6.71 7.22 13.02
N GLN A 125 -7.00 5.92 12.92
CA GLN A 125 -6.02 4.84 12.87
C GLN A 125 -6.51 3.75 11.90
N PRO A 126 -5.60 2.91 11.35
CA PRO A 126 -5.97 1.87 10.38
C PRO A 126 -7.11 0.95 10.83
N VAL A 127 -7.21 0.64 12.13
CA VAL A 127 -8.29 -0.20 12.68
C VAL A 127 -9.68 0.42 12.51
N ASP A 128 -9.81 1.74 12.37
CA ASP A 128 -11.11 2.37 12.15
C ASP A 128 -11.66 2.09 10.74
N VAL A 129 -10.79 1.81 9.76
CA VAL A 129 -11.20 1.29 8.44
C VAL A 129 -11.90 -0.06 8.59
N PHE A 130 -11.29 -0.97 9.36
CA PHE A 130 -11.90 -2.27 9.65
C PHE A 130 -13.24 -2.12 10.38
N LYS A 131 -13.31 -1.27 11.41
CA LYS A 131 -14.57 -1.02 12.14
C LYS A 131 -15.66 -0.47 11.20
N TYR A 132 -15.30 0.44 10.31
CA TYR A 132 -16.21 0.99 9.31
C TYR A 132 -16.76 -0.10 8.36
N ILE A 133 -15.87 -0.88 7.76
CA ILE A 133 -16.23 -1.98 6.85
C ILE A 133 -17.11 -2.99 7.58
N LYS A 134 -16.70 -3.42 8.78
CA LYS A 134 -17.47 -4.35 9.61
C LYS A 134 -18.87 -3.83 9.88
N LYS A 135 -19.00 -2.59 10.37
CA LYS A 135 -20.30 -1.98 10.64
C LYS A 135 -21.18 -1.88 9.40
N ARG A 136 -20.60 -1.51 8.25
CA ARG A 136 -21.33 -1.28 7.01
C ARG A 136 -21.85 -2.56 6.36
N PHE A 137 -21.05 -3.63 6.37
CA PHE A 137 -21.37 -4.86 5.62
C PHE A 137 -21.77 -6.04 6.50
N LEU A 138 -21.33 -6.07 7.76
CA LEU A 138 -21.58 -7.16 8.69
C LEU A 138 -22.50 -6.76 9.86
N GLY A 139 -22.82 -5.46 10.00
CA GLY A 139 -23.62 -4.91 11.09
C GLY A 139 -22.85 -4.82 12.42
N ASP A 140 -23.55 -4.33 13.45
CA ASP A 140 -23.08 -4.41 14.82
C ASP A 140 -23.46 -5.80 15.35
N LEU A 141 -22.47 -6.62 15.74
CA LEU A 141 -22.75 -7.83 16.51
C LEU A 141 -23.28 -7.40 17.88
N ASN A 142 -24.59 -7.31 18.02
CA ASN A 142 -25.22 -7.35 19.33
C ASN A 142 -25.03 -8.76 19.88
N GLY A 143 -23.95 -8.92 20.67
CA GLY A 143 -23.65 -10.08 21.50
C GLY A 143 -22.95 -9.61 22.75
#